data_AF-A0A5M7PAM4-F1
#
_entry.id   AF-A0A5M7PAM4-F1
#
_cell.length_a   1.000
_cell.length_b   1.000
_cell.length_c   1.000
_cell.angle_alpha   90.00
_cell.angle_beta   90.00
_cell.angle_gamma   90.00
#
_symmetry.space_group_name_H-M   'P 1'
#
loop_
_entity.id
_entity.type
_entity.pdbx_description
1 polymer ?
#
loop_
_entity_poly.entity_id
_entity_poly.type
_entity_poly.pdbx_seq_one_letter_code
_entity_poly.pdbx_strand_id
1 'polypeptide(L)'
;METRLLTERIQREILTALAIAYPDPLTGRQYFAAFGRYSESVMLENIGALVKRRLVRKTAVRSYGGVSFLKLAELTLSFEEFLADGSRRCRPHQRY
;
A
#
# COMPACT_ATOMS: atom_id res chain seq x y z
N MET A 1 -12.21 -1.51 21.21
CA MET A 1 -12.37 -1.71 19.75
C MET A 1 -11.75 -0.57 18.93
N GLU A 2 -10.80 0.22 19.48
CA GLU A 2 -10.28 1.43 18.81
C GLU A 2 -9.07 1.19 17.89
N THR A 3 -8.33 0.10 18.10
CA THR A 3 -7.12 -0.22 17.34
C THR A 3 -7.39 -0.45 15.85
N ARG A 4 -8.56 -1.01 15.51
CA ARG A 4 -8.96 -1.28 14.11
C ARG A 4 -9.23 0.01 13.32
N LEU A 5 -9.86 0.99 13.95
CA LEU A 5 -10.18 2.27 13.30
C LEU A 5 -8.91 3.11 13.07
N LEU A 6 -7.96 3.04 13.99
CA LEU A 6 -6.67 3.70 13.85
C LEU A 6 -5.84 3.11 12.69
N THR A 7 -5.82 1.79 12.53
CA THR A 7 -5.10 1.11 11.43
C THR A 7 -5.74 1.42 10.07
N GLU A 8 -7.06 1.46 9.96
CA GLU A 8 -7.75 1.83 8.70
C GLU A 8 -7.46 3.28 8.27
N ARG A 9 -7.43 4.22 9.22
CA ARG A 9 -7.07 5.61 8.93
C ARG A 9 -5.63 5.72 8.42
N ILE A 10 -4.69 5.04 9.09
CA ILE A 10 -3.28 5.03 8.69
C ILE A 10 -3.12 4.41 7.29
N GLN A 11 -3.80 3.30 7.02
CA GLN A 11 -3.81 2.68 5.69
C GLN A 11 -4.31 3.64 4.60
N ARG A 12 -5.39 4.38 4.87
CA ARG A 12 -5.92 5.37 3.93
C ARG A 12 -4.93 6.52 3.69
N GLU A 13 -4.28 7.01 4.73
CA GLU A 13 -3.25 8.04 4.60
C GLU A 13 -2.05 7.54 3.77
N ILE A 14 -1.60 6.30 4.02
CA ILE A 14 -0.54 5.65 3.22
C ILE A 14 -0.94 5.58 1.74
N LEU A 15 -2.12 5.05 1.44
CA LEU A 15 -2.60 4.94 0.06
C LEU A 15 -2.73 6.30 -0.62
N THR A 16 -3.16 7.32 0.12
CA THR A 16 -3.30 8.69 -0.42
C THR A 16 -1.95 9.29 -0.77
N ALA A 17 -0.94 9.15 0.09
CA ALA A 17 0.41 9.63 -0.21
C ALA A 17 1.04 8.90 -1.40
N LEU A 18 0.82 7.58 -1.49
CA LEU A 18 1.31 6.78 -2.62
C LEU A 18 0.59 7.13 -3.93
N ALA A 19 -0.70 7.48 -3.88
CA ALA A 19 -1.44 7.95 -5.04
C ALA A 19 -0.92 9.30 -5.57
N ILE A 20 -0.53 10.21 -4.67
CA ILE A 20 0.06 11.51 -5.04
C ILE A 20 1.43 11.35 -5.70
N ALA A 21 2.23 10.39 -5.22
CA ALA A 21 3.56 10.13 -5.76
C ALA A 21 3.55 9.28 -7.04
N TYR A 22 2.45 8.59 -7.35
CA TYR A 22 2.36 7.67 -8.48
C TYR A 22 2.66 8.36 -9.83
N PRO A 23 3.46 7.75 -10.72
CA PRO A 23 3.99 6.37 -10.69
C PRO A 23 5.24 6.16 -9.83
N ASP A 24 5.84 7.23 -9.34
CA ASP A 24 7.11 7.19 -8.64
C ASP A 24 6.97 6.72 -7.18
N PRO A 25 7.98 6.03 -6.63
CA PRO A 25 8.03 5.71 -5.22
C PRO A 25 8.28 6.98 -4.38
N LEU A 26 7.76 6.98 -3.15
CA LEU A 26 8.07 8.06 -2.21
C LEU A 26 9.57 8.07 -1.87
N THR A 27 10.15 9.27 -1.89
CA THR A 27 11.51 9.45 -1.36
C THR A 27 11.53 9.28 0.16
N GLY A 28 12.68 8.91 0.73
CA GLY A 28 12.85 8.82 2.18
C GLY A 28 12.42 10.09 2.91
N ARG A 29 12.78 11.27 2.39
CA ARG A 29 12.36 12.57 2.95
C ARG A 29 10.85 12.75 2.96
N GLN A 30 10.16 12.44 1.87
CA GLN A 30 8.70 12.57 1.78
C GLN A 30 8.01 11.58 2.71
N TYR A 31 8.52 10.36 2.81
CA TYR A 31 8.02 9.34 3.73
C TYR A 31 8.15 9.81 5.19
N PHE A 32 9.34 10.28 5.60
CA PHE A 32 9.55 10.80 6.96
C PHE A 32 8.71 12.05 7.24
N ALA A 33 8.54 12.95 6.26
CA ALA A 33 7.70 14.13 6.42
C ALA A 33 6.21 13.79 6.59
N ALA A 34 5.70 12.80 5.85
CA ALA A 34 4.30 12.39 5.91
C ALA A 34 3.97 11.48 7.10
N PHE A 35 4.91 10.59 7.46
CA PHE A 35 4.65 9.48 8.39
C PHE A 35 5.56 9.46 9.62
N GLY A 36 6.46 10.43 9.80
CA GLY A 36 7.39 10.47 10.93
C GLY A 36 6.73 10.55 12.32
N ARG A 37 5.43 10.81 12.38
CA ARG A 37 4.61 10.73 13.60
C ARG A 37 4.24 9.31 14.03
N TYR A 38 4.41 8.32 13.15
CA TYR A 38 4.09 6.92 13.40
C TYR A 38 5.36 6.12 13.68
N SER A 39 5.27 5.14 14.58
CA SER A 39 6.37 4.22 14.82
C SER A 39 6.58 3.28 13.63
N GLU A 40 7.82 2.82 13.44
CA GLU A 40 8.19 1.90 12.37
C GLU A 40 7.36 0.62 12.40
N SER A 41 7.11 0.05 13.59
CA SER A 41 6.29 -1.15 13.76
C SER A 41 4.86 -0.96 13.27
N VAL A 42 4.23 0.19 13.55
CA VAL A 42 2.88 0.50 13.09
C VAL A 42 2.85 0.67 11.57
N MET A 43 3.86 1.31 10.99
CA MET A 43 3.97 1.45 9.55
C MET A 43 4.17 0.11 8.85
N LEU A 44 5.05 -0.75 9.37
CA LEU A 44 5.29 -2.10 8.87
C LEU A 44 4.03 -2.96 8.90
N GLU A 45 3.26 -2.91 9.99
CA GLU A 45 2.01 -3.67 10.12
C GLU A 45 0.98 -3.20 9.07
N ASN A 46 0.79 -1.89 8.93
CA ASN A 46 -0.18 -1.32 8.00
C ASN A 46 0.21 -1.54 6.54
N ILE A 47 1.49 -1.33 6.19
CA ILE A 47 1.99 -1.61 4.84
C ILE A 47 1.91 -3.11 4.55
N GLY A 48 2.25 -3.97 5.51
CA GLY A 48 2.08 -5.42 5.39
C GLY A 48 0.64 -5.83 5.12
N ALA A 49 -0.34 -5.18 5.78
CA ALA A 49 -1.76 -5.39 5.51
C ALA A 49 -2.16 -4.94 4.09
N LEU A 50 -1.65 -3.79 3.62
CA LEU A 50 -1.88 -3.30 2.26
C LEU A 50 -1.26 -4.19 1.18
N VAL A 51 -0.08 -4.77 1.46
CA VAL A 51 0.57 -5.77 0.61
C VAL A 51 -0.26 -7.06 0.54
N LYS A 52 -0.81 -7.54 1.66
CA LYS A 52 -1.71 -8.70 1.68
C LYS A 52 -2.98 -8.46 0.86
N ARG A 53 -3.49 -7.23 0.87
CA ARG A 53 -4.61 -6.76 0.03
C ARG A 53 -4.18 -6.39 -1.39
N ARG A 54 -2.91 -6.57 -1.74
CA ARG A 54 -2.32 -6.32 -3.07
C ARG A 54 -2.55 -4.88 -3.59
N LEU A 55 -2.73 -3.92 -2.69
CA LEU A 55 -2.84 -2.48 -3.00
C LEU A 55 -1.45 -1.81 -3.11
N VAL A 56 -0.44 -2.43 -2.50
CA VAL A 56 0.96 -1.98 -2.50
C VAL A 56 1.83 -3.13 -3.01
N ARG A 57 2.92 -2.81 -3.73
CA ARG A 57 3.84 -3.84 -4.24
C ARG A 57 4.39 -4.71 -3.12
N LYS A 58 4.34 -6.03 -3.32
CA LYS A 58 4.83 -7.03 -2.34
C LYS A 58 6.30 -6.83 -1.97
N THR A 59 7.10 -6.31 -2.89
CA THR A 59 8.55 -6.14 -2.70
C THR A 59 8.89 -4.95 -1.78
N ALA A 60 7.91 -4.11 -1.46
CA ALA A 60 8.05 -3.02 -0.50
C ALA A 60 8.35 -3.47 0.93
N VAL A 61 8.01 -4.73 1.28
CA VAL A 61 8.37 -5.33 2.57
C VAL A 61 9.32 -6.49 2.30
N ARG A 62 10.53 -6.42 2.86
CA ARG A 62 11.49 -7.53 2.84
C ARG A 62 11.73 -8.03 4.26
N SER A 63 11.93 -9.33 4.37
CA SER A 63 12.25 -9.99 5.63
C SER A 63 13.59 -10.71 5.50
N TYR A 64 14.53 -10.43 6.40
CA TYR A 64 15.82 -11.11 6.49
C TYR A 64 16.12 -11.47 7.95
N GLY A 65 16.43 -12.75 8.21
CA GLY A 65 16.77 -13.21 9.57
C GLY A 65 15.67 -12.99 10.62
N GLY A 66 14.39 -12.98 10.21
CA GLY A 66 13.26 -12.73 11.11
C GLY A 66 12.91 -11.25 11.31
N VAL A 67 13.71 -10.32 10.79
CA VAL A 67 13.43 -8.87 10.84
C VAL A 67 12.82 -8.42 9.53
N SER A 68 11.70 -7.69 9.60
CA SER A 68 11.04 -7.10 8.42
C SER A 68 11.38 -5.62 8.30
N PHE A 69 11.70 -5.17 7.10
CA PHE A 69 12.05 -3.79 6.81
C PHE A 69 11.36 -3.29 5.53
N LEU A 70 11.13 -1.97 5.49
CA LEU A 70 10.49 -1.29 4.37
C LEU A 70 11.52 -0.86 3.33
N LYS A 71 11.30 -1.27 2.08
CA LYS A 71 12.07 -0.78 0.94
C LYS A 71 11.31 0.34 0.26
N LEU A 72 11.58 1.57 0.69
CA LEU A 72 10.86 2.77 0.23
C LEU A 72 10.89 2.96 -1.30
N ALA A 73 12.01 2.64 -1.95
CA ALA A 73 12.14 2.68 -3.41
C ALA A 73 11.17 1.73 -4.15
N GLU A 74 10.60 0.76 -3.44
CA GLU A 74 9.63 -0.19 -3.99
C GLU A 74 8.23 0.00 -3.37
N LEU A 75 8.07 0.98 -2.48
CA LEU A 75 6.81 1.37 -1.87
C LEU A 75 6.02 2.23 -2.86
N THR A 76 5.28 1.56 -3.74
CA THR A 76 4.37 2.17 -4.72
C THR A 76 3.06 1.39 -4.79
N LEU A 77 2.04 2.01 -5.37
CA LEU A 77 0.75 1.38 -5.61
C LEU A 77 0.89 0.22 -6.59
N SER A 78 0.13 -0.84 -6.33
CA SER A 78 0.01 -1.98 -7.24
C SER A 78 -1.33 -1.89 -7.96
N PHE A 79 -1.30 -1.70 -9.28
CA PHE A 79 -2.50 -1.65 -10.13
C PHE A 79 -2.86 -2.99 -10.76
N GLU A 80 -2.01 -4.02 -10.62
CA GLU A 80 -2.22 -5.33 -11.25
C GLU A 80 -3.53 -6.02 -10.84
N GLU A 81 -4.10 -5.67 -9.67
CA GLU A 81 -5.39 -6.22 -9.24
C GLU A 81 -6.60 -5.33 -9.50
N PHE A 82 -6.43 -4.00 -9.56
CA PHE A 82 -7.55 -3.10 -9.80
C PHE A 82 -8.14 -3.29 -11.21
N LEU A 83 -7.29 -3.65 -12.18
CA LEU A 83 -7.69 -4.01 -13.55
C LEU A 83 -8.22 -5.44 -13.67
N ALA A 84 -7.78 -6.36 -12.80
CA ALA A 84 -8.25 -7.75 -12.79
C ALA A 84 -9.69 -7.88 -12.26
N ASP A 85 -10.06 -7.04 -11.29
CA ASP A 85 -11.45 -6.96 -10.79
C ASP A 85 -12.36 -6.14 -11.73
N GLY A 86 -11.83 -5.07 -12.34
CA GLY A 86 -12.52 -4.26 -13.34
C GLY A 86 -12.86 -5.02 -14.64
N SER A 87 -12.03 -5.98 -15.05
CA SER A 87 -12.28 -6.79 -16.25
C SER A 87 -13.44 -7.79 -16.10
N ARG A 88 -13.95 -8.03 -14.88
CA ARG A 88 -15.17 -8.86 -14.70
C ARG A 88 -16.47 -8.08 -14.91
N ARG A 89 -16.45 -6.74 -14.99
CA ARG A 89 -17.67 -5.93 -15.17
C ARG A 89 -17.92 -5.45 -16.60
N CYS A 90 -17.01 -5.71 -17.54
CA CYS A 90 -17.20 -5.35 -18.95
C CYS A 90 -17.18 -6.59 -19.84
N ARG A 91 -18.13 -7.52 -19.65
CA ARG A 91 -18.60 -8.30 -20.80
C ARG A 91 -19.74 -7.48 -21.44
N PRO A 92 -19.58 -6.95 -22.66
CA PRO A 92 -20.76 -6.58 -23.41
C PRO A 92 -21.56 -7.86 -23.63
N HIS A 93 -22.77 -7.89 -23.08
CA HIS A 93 -23.73 -8.94 -23.33
C HIS A 93 -24.13 -8.81 -24.80
N GLN A 94 -23.35 -9.41 -25.70
CA GLN A 94 -23.71 -9.51 -27.11
C GLN A 94 -24.80 -10.59 -27.20
N ARG A 95 -26.04 -10.14 -27.07
CA ARG A 95 -27.25 -10.82 -27.51
C ARG A 95 -28.12 -9.77 -28.15
N TYR A 96 -28.09 -9.71 -29.48
CA TYR A 96 -29.20 -10.04 -30.38
C TYR A 96 -28.71 -9.90 -31.82
#